data_AF-A0A952P6Q9-F1
#
_entry.id   AF-A0A952P6Q9-F1
#
_cell.length_a   1.000
_cell.length_b   1.000
_cell.length_c   1.000
_cell.angle_alpha   90.00
_cell.angle_beta   90.00
_cell.angle_gamma   90.00
#
_symmetry.space_group_name_H-M   'P 1'
#
loop_
_entity.id
_entity.type
_entity.pdbx_description
1 polymer ?
#
loop_
_entity_poly.entity_id
_entity_poly.type
_entity_poly.pdbx_seq_one_letter_code
_entity_poly.pdbx_strand_id
1 'polypeptide(L)'
;MGFAILIGAFFGVGFYLATSRHLLRFVFGLLLMGQAANLFVFMSGGLSRGLSPIIEESAKNQMPETLSQALILTAIVIGFAMTAFFVVLARQCFLRFGSDDVSELGRFDP
;
A
#
# COMPACT_ATOMS: atom_id res chain seq x y z
N MET A 1 17.86 -5.26 10.02
CA MET A 1 17.57 -6.47 9.24
C MET A 1 16.11 -6.93 9.34
N GLY A 2 15.50 -7.04 10.53
CA GLY A 2 14.12 -7.55 10.67
C GLY A 2 13.06 -6.85 9.80
N PHE A 3 13.08 -5.52 9.74
CA PHE A 3 12.13 -4.76 8.90
C PHE A 3 12.28 -5.04 7.39
N ALA A 4 13.49 -5.32 6.89
CA ALA A 4 13.69 -5.61 5.46
C ALA A 4 13.06 -6.96 5.07
N ILE A 5 13.18 -7.96 5.95
CA ILE A 5 12.53 -9.26 5.77
C ILE A 5 11.00 -9.11 5.80
N LEU A 6 10.49 -8.30 6.73
CA LEU A 6 9.05 -8.01 6.84
C LEU A 6 8.52 -7.34 5.56
N ILE A 7 9.19 -6.31 5.06
CA ILE A 7 8.80 -5.61 3.82
C ILE A 7 8.84 -6.59 2.64
N GLY A 8 9.88 -7.40 2.52
CA GLY A 8 9.99 -8.44 1.49
C GLY A 8 8.86 -9.46 1.55
N ALA A 9 8.49 -9.91 2.75
CA ALA A 9 7.35 -10.82 2.95
C ALA A 9 6.03 -10.17 2.54
N PHE A 10 5.80 -8.90 2.87
CA PHE A 10 4.58 -8.17 2.47
C PHE A 10 4.50 -8.00 0.95
N PHE A 11 5.61 -7.67 0.28
CA PHE A 11 5.67 -7.63 -1.19
C PHE A 11 5.40 -9.01 -1.81
N GLY A 12 5.98 -10.08 -1.24
CA GLY A 12 5.76 -11.45 -1.72
C GLY A 12 4.31 -11.90 -1.59
N VAL A 13 3.69 -11.68 -0.44
CA VAL A 13 2.27 -12.01 -0.20
C VAL A 13 1.36 -11.14 -1.08
N GLY A 14 1.66 -9.84 -1.21
CA GLY A 14 0.90 -8.93 -2.05
C GLY A 14 0.92 -9.32 -3.52
N PHE A 15 2.10 -9.69 -4.03
CA PHE A 15 2.28 -10.18 -5.40
C PHE A 15 1.54 -11.51 -5.64
N TYR A 16 1.59 -12.43 -4.67
CA TYR A 16 0.82 -13.68 -4.73
C TYR A 16 -0.69 -13.43 -4.79
N LEU A 17 -1.21 -12.51 -3.96
CA LEU A 17 -2.61 -12.12 -3.97
C LEU A 17 -3.02 -11.44 -5.29
N ALA A 18 -2.15 -10.60 -5.85
CA ALA A 18 -2.37 -9.95 -7.14
C ALA A 18 -2.42 -10.93 -8.33
N THR A 19 -1.94 -12.17 -8.18
CA THR A 19 -2.10 -13.23 -9.20
C THR A 19 -3.40 -14.03 -9.03
N SER A 20 -4.20 -13.74 -7.99
CA SER A 20 -5.43 -14.48 -7.74
C SER A 20 -6.52 -14.18 -8.77
N ARG A 21 -7.32 -15.20 -9.09
CA ARG A 21 -8.50 -15.09 -9.99
C ARG A 21 -9.70 -14.36 -9.39
N HIS A 22 -9.68 -14.07 -8.10
CA HIS A 22 -10.77 -13.36 -7.43
C HIS A 22 -10.44 -11.87 -7.32
N LEU A 23 -11.35 -11.01 -7.79
CA LEU A 23 -11.15 -9.56 -7.79
C LEU A 23 -10.88 -9.02 -6.39
N LEU A 24 -11.61 -9.51 -5.37
CA LEU A 24 -11.35 -9.10 -3.99
C LEU A 24 -9.92 -9.44 -3.55
N ARG A 25 -9.41 -10.65 -3.87
CA ARG A 25 -8.03 -11.04 -3.54
C ARG A 25 -7.00 -10.17 -4.26
N PHE A 26 -7.25 -9.83 -5.52
CA PHE A 26 -6.41 -8.91 -6.29
C PHE A 26 -6.32 -7.54 -5.61
N VAL A 27 -7.46 -6.97 -5.23
CA VAL A 27 -7.54 -5.66 -4.55
C VAL A 27 -6.79 -5.71 -3.21
N PHE A 28 -7.00 -6.74 -2.39
CA PHE A 28 -6.24 -6.93 -1.15
C PHE A 28 -4.73 -7.06 -1.37
N GLY A 29 -4.31 -7.68 -2.47
CA GLY A 29 -2.89 -7.75 -2.87
C GLY A 29 -2.29 -6.37 -3.12
N LEU A 30 -2.99 -5.52 -3.87
CA LEU A 30 -2.58 -4.14 -4.15
C LEU A 30 -2.54 -3.28 -2.88
N LEU A 31 -3.54 -3.42 -2.00
CA LEU A 31 -3.59 -2.76 -0.68
C LEU A 31 -2.36 -3.11 0.16
N LEU A 32 -2.02 -4.40 0.24
CA LEU A 32 -0.89 -4.88 1.02
C LEU A 32 0.44 -4.36 0.45
N MET A 33 0.61 -4.34 -0.88
CA MET A 33 1.79 -3.77 -1.54
C MET A 33 1.92 -2.26 -1.29
N GLY A 34 0.80 -1.52 -1.26
CA GLY A 34 0.80 -0.09 -0.91
C GLY A 34 1.35 0.17 0.50
N GLN A 35 0.92 -0.63 1.48
CA GLN A 35 1.45 -0.56 2.85
C GLN A 35 2.93 -0.95 2.93
N ALA A 36 3.36 -1.95 2.14
CA ALA A 36 4.76 -2.34 2.04
C ALA A 36 5.64 -1.23 1.45
N ALA A 37 5.15 -0.52 0.42
CA ALA A 37 5.82 0.63 -0.17
C ALA A 37 5.95 1.79 0.82
N ASN A 38 4.91 2.06 1.61
CA ASN A 38 4.97 3.07 2.68
C ASN A 38 6.07 2.75 3.72
N LEU A 39 6.18 1.48 4.13
CA LEU A 39 7.24 1.00 5.02
C LEU A 39 8.63 1.08 4.38
N PHE A 40 8.74 0.80 3.07
CA PHE A 40 9.99 0.89 2.32
C PHE A 40 10.50 2.34 2.25
N VAL A 41 9.62 3.30 1.92
CA VAL A 41 9.96 4.73 1.92
C VAL A 41 10.33 5.20 3.33
N PHE A 42 9.58 4.78 4.35
CA PHE A 42 9.90 5.08 5.75
C PHE A 42 11.31 4.60 6.14
N MET A 43 11.70 3.40 5.71
CA MET A 43 13.05 2.88 5.98
C MET A 43 14.12 3.67 5.22
N SER A 44 13.83 4.14 4.00
CA SER A 44 14.77 4.91 3.19
C SER A 44 15.13 6.27 3.79
N GLY A 45 14.21 6.86 4.57
CA GLY A 45 14.41 8.14 5.26
C GLY A 45 15.38 8.12 6.44
N GLY A 46 16.02 6.98 6.70
CA GLY A 46 16.92 6.82 7.83
C GLY A 46 16.15 6.65 9.14
N LEU A 47 16.38 5.53 9.82
CA LEU A 47 15.84 5.27 11.17
C LEU A 47 16.61 6.08 12.24
N SER A 48 16.98 7.32 11.92
CA SER A 48 17.55 8.21 12.91
C SER A 48 16.46 8.47 13.93
N ARG A 49 16.65 7.95 15.15
CA ARG A 49 15.87 8.30 16.33
C ARG A 49 16.13 9.78 16.65
N GLY A 50 15.71 10.67 15.75
CA GLY A 50 15.58 12.08 16.04
C GLY A 50 14.47 12.19 17.05
N LEU A 51 14.82 12.51 18.29
CA LEU A 51 13.84 12.81 19.32
C LEU A 51 12.81 13.77 18.74
N SER A 52 11.55 13.50 19.05
CA SER A 52 10.42 14.37 18.73
C SER A 52 10.82 15.82 19.01
N PRO A 53 10.91 16.72 18.00
CA PRO A 53 11.25 18.11 18.24
C PRO A 53 10.01 18.83 18.76
N ILE A 54 9.51 18.35 19.91
CA ILE A 54 8.55 19.06 20.73
C ILE A 54 9.40 19.93 21.63
N ILE A 55 9.74 21.13 21.13
CA ILE A 55 10.16 22.29 21.94
C ILE A 55 11.53 22.14 22.61
N GLU A 56 12.63 21.94 21.87
CA GLU A 56 13.95 22.35 22.36
C GLU A 56 14.78 22.96 21.23
N GLU A 57 15.02 24.27 21.34
CA GLU A 57 15.77 25.11 20.38
C GLU A 57 17.22 24.64 20.17
N SER A 58 17.72 23.71 21.00
CA SER A 58 19.06 23.13 20.92
C SER A 58 19.20 21.90 20.01
N ALA A 59 18.12 21.35 19.44
CA ALA A 59 18.15 20.09 18.68
C ALA A 59 18.21 20.25 17.14
N LYS A 60 18.80 21.35 16.63
CA LYS A 60 18.84 21.65 15.17
C LYS A 60 19.51 20.56 14.31
N ASN A 61 20.32 19.69 14.92
CA ASN A 61 21.04 18.59 14.26
C ASN A 61 20.34 17.21 14.34
N GLN A 62 19.16 17.11 14.97
CA GLN A 62 18.38 15.86 15.06
C GLN A 62 16.96 16.03 14.51
N MET A 63 16.79 16.96 13.56
CA MET A 63 15.53 17.11 12.85
C MET A 63 15.21 15.81 12.09
N PRO A 64 14.03 15.20 12.27
CA PRO A 64 13.59 14.10 11.43
C PRO A 64 13.62 14.52 9.95
N GLU A 65 13.95 13.58 9.05
CA GLU A 65 13.99 13.82 7.61
C GLU A 65 12.58 14.10 7.05
N THR A 66 12.22 15.39 7.00
CA THR A 66 10.90 15.89 6.56
C THR A 66 10.52 15.44 5.15
N LEU A 67 11.51 15.18 4.27
CA LEU A 67 11.26 14.78 2.88
C LEU A 67 10.56 13.42 2.78
N SER A 68 11.04 12.41 3.51
CA SER A 68 10.45 11.06 3.47
C SER A 68 9.06 11.05 4.09
N GLN A 69 8.84 11.86 5.11
CA GLN A 69 7.53 11.99 5.75
C GLN A 69 6.49 12.62 4.80
N ALA A 70 6.86 13.66 4.05
CA ALA A 70 5.99 14.25 3.04
C ALA A 70 5.62 13.24 1.94
N LEU A 71 6.60 12.46 1.47
CA LEU A 71 6.38 11.41 0.46
C LEU A 71 5.42 10.31 0.96
N ILE A 72 5.53 9.91 2.23
CA ILE A 72 4.64 8.90 2.81
C ILE A 72 3.21 9.44 2.90
N LEU A 73 3.01 10.70 3.28
CA LEU A 73 1.67 11.29 3.33
C LEU A 73 1.02 11.30 1.95
N THR A 74 1.77 11.67 0.90
CA THR A 74 1.29 11.59 -0.48
C THR A 74 0.95 10.16 -0.89
N ALA A 75 1.81 9.20 -0.57
CA ALA A 75 1.58 7.79 -0.87
C ALA A 75 0.32 7.24 -0.15
N ILE A 76 0.08 7.63 1.10
CA ILE A 76 -1.13 7.27 1.85
C ILE A 76 -2.40 7.80 1.17
N VAL A 77 -2.41 9.08 0.75
CA VAL A 77 -3.58 9.69 0.10
C VAL A 77 -3.87 9.01 -1.26
N ILE A 78 -2.84 8.74 -2.07
CA ILE A 78 -2.99 8.00 -3.33
C ILE A 78 -3.50 6.58 -3.06
N GLY A 79 -2.95 5.88 -2.07
CA GLY A 79 -3.39 4.54 -1.68
C GLY A 79 -4.86 4.52 -1.23
N PHE A 80 -5.29 5.52 -0.48
CA PHE A 80 -6.69 5.67 -0.09
C PHE A 80 -7.61 5.89 -1.29
N ALA A 81 -7.24 6.80 -2.20
CA ALA A 81 -8.02 7.06 -3.42
C ALA A 81 -8.14 5.82 -4.31
N MET A 82 -7.03 5.09 -4.52
CA MET A 82 -7.01 3.84 -5.27
C MET A 82 -7.88 2.76 -4.61
N THR A 83 -7.81 2.64 -3.29
CA THR A 83 -8.65 1.68 -2.54
C THR A 83 -10.13 1.98 -2.69
N ALA A 84 -10.53 3.25 -2.50
CA ALA A 84 -11.91 3.67 -2.67
C ALA A 84 -12.42 3.37 -4.09
N PHE A 85 -11.59 3.66 -5.11
CA PHE A 85 -11.89 3.34 -6.50
C PHE A 85 -12.05 1.83 -6.73
N PHE A 86 -11.13 1.01 -6.24
CA PHE A 86 -11.20 -0.44 -6.38
C PHE A 86 -12.39 -1.05 -5.67
N VAL A 87 -12.77 -0.56 -4.48
CA VAL A 87 -13.96 -1.03 -3.77
C VAL A 87 -15.22 -0.73 -4.58
N VAL A 88 -15.31 0.46 -5.18
CA VAL A 88 -16.43 0.83 -6.06
C VAL A 88 -16.46 -0.05 -7.31
N LEU A 89 -15.31 -0.30 -7.94
CA LEU A 89 -15.21 -1.21 -9.09
C LEU A 89 -15.58 -2.65 -8.76
N ALA A 90 -15.08 -3.18 -7.64
CA ALA A 90 -15.40 -4.53 -7.18
C ALA A 90 -16.90 -4.65 -6.92
N ARG A 91 -17.51 -3.65 -6.26
CA ARG A 91 -18.97 -3.59 -6.07
C ARG A 91 -19.71 -3.55 -7.39
N GLN A 92 -19.27 -2.74 -8.35
CA GLN A 92 -19.91 -2.63 -9.65
C GLN A 92 -19.79 -3.94 -10.46
N CYS A 93 -18.65 -4.63 -10.39
CA CYS A 93 -18.46 -5.93 -11.01
C CYS A 93 -19.37 -6.98 -10.37
N PHE A 94 -19.43 -7.02 -9.04
CA PHE A 94 -20.31 -7.93 -8.32
C PHE A 94 -21.78 -7.72 -8.69
N LEU A 95 -22.23 -6.46 -8.80
CA LEU A 95 -23.59 -6.13 -9.22
C LEU A 95 -23.90 -6.50 -10.68
N ARG A 96 -22.90 -6.42 -11.58
CA ARG A 96 -23.09 -6.71 -13.02
C ARG A 96 -23.01 -8.19 -13.36
N PHE A 97 -22.10 -8.92 -12.73
CA PHE A 97 -21.76 -10.29 -13.12
C PHE A 97 -22.21 -11.32 -12.09
N GLY A 98 -22.57 -10.92 -10.87
CA GLY A 98 -23.00 -11.84 -9.79
C GLY A 98 -21.91 -12.80 -9.31
N SER A 99 -20.73 -12.76 -9.91
CA SER A 99 -19.59 -13.63 -9.69
C SER A 99 -18.32 -12.78 -9.62
N ASP A 100 -17.44 -13.12 -8.67
CA ASP A 100 -16.19 -12.41 -8.42
C ASP A 100 -14.98 -13.12 -9.10
N ASP A 101 -15.26 -14.08 -9.99
CA ASP A 101 -14.26 -14.86 -10.74
C ASP A 101 -13.97 -14.23 -12.11
N VAL A 102 -12.72 -13.83 -12.31
CA VAL A 102 -12.23 -13.24 -13.57
C VAL A 102 -12.40 -14.20 -14.76
N SER A 103 -12.44 -15.52 -14.54
CA SER A 103 -12.62 -16.50 -15.62
C SER A 103 -14.04 -16.57 -16.18
N GLU A 104 -15.06 -16.13 -15.42
CA GLU A 104 -16.43 -16.02 -15.93
C GLU A 104 -16.65 -14.74 -16.75
N LEU A 105 -15.84 -13.70 -16.50
CA LEU A 105 -15.89 -12.43 -17.22
C LEU A 105 -15.47 -12.57 -18.69
N GLY A 106 -14.43 -13.36 -18.97
CA GLY A 106 -13.91 -13.59 -20.32
C GLY A 106 -14.72 -14.59 -21.15
N ARG A 107 -15.81 -15.14 -20.60
CA ARG A 107 -16.66 -16.12 -21.29
C ARG A 107 -17.86 -15.48 -22.00
N PHE A 108 -17.99 -14.15 -21.90
CA PHE A 108 -19.02 -13.33 -22.55
C PHE A 108 -18.48 -12.62 -23.81
N ASP A 109 -17.51 -13.22 -24.48
CA ASP A 109 -17.09 -12.80 -25.82
C ASP A 109 -17.95 -13.58 -26.85
N PRO A 110 -18.72 -12.91 -27.74
CA PRO A 110 -19.56 -13.55 -28.76
C PRO A 110 -18.77 -14.23 -29.88
#